data_AF-A0A7Y1Y5T2-F1
#
_entry.id   AF-A0A7Y1Y5T2-F1
#
_cell.length_a   1.000
_cell.length_b   1.000
_cell.length_c   1.000
_cell.angle_alpha   90.00
_cell.angle_beta   90.00
_cell.angle_gamma   90.00
#
_symmetry.space_group_name_H-M   'P 1'
#
loop_
_entity.id
_entity.type
_entity.pdbx_description
1 polymer ?
#
loop_
_entity_poly.entity_id
_entity_poly.type
_entity_poly.pdbx_seq_one_letter_code
_entity_poly.pdbx_strand_id
1 'polypeptide(L)'
;MKPIFVFLLLLPVAGSARGADEAAAPGSGRADRPNILWITSEDNSPYLGFQVKNLIDDPQYAEVVGRMRKTLRAEMVKSRDTGLVPEGMCSALAGKGTMYELAQGGGFDPAGVLDVAATAFLVAGDAGPAAGDLAALLADPVLDVRTVAAEALGRAGKKDAAIPVLLDVIKTGNEHEALAAITALENFARGGIVPMADALAMLPKKVPGDCERVVGAMKTIP
;
A
#
# COMPACT_ATOMS: atom_id res chain seq x y z
N MET A 1 -24.44 7.03 -15.85
CA MET A 1 -23.79 7.26 -14.54
C MET A 1 -22.39 7.77 -14.81
N LYS A 2 -22.03 8.95 -14.29
CA LYS A 2 -20.75 9.61 -14.54
C LYS A 2 -19.70 9.12 -13.52
N PRO A 3 -18.43 8.88 -13.89
CA PRO A 3 -17.38 8.57 -12.95
C PRO A 3 -17.01 9.85 -12.17
N ILE A 4 -16.92 9.72 -10.85
CA ILE A 4 -16.56 10.80 -9.92
C ILE A 4 -15.02 10.84 -9.88
N PHE A 5 -14.44 11.88 -10.48
CA PHE A 5 -13.04 12.22 -10.38
C PHE A 5 -12.79 12.95 -9.05
N VAL A 6 -11.86 12.46 -8.24
CA VAL A 6 -11.35 13.20 -7.08
C VAL A 6 -10.26 14.15 -7.58
N PHE A 7 -10.60 15.44 -7.64
CA PHE A 7 -9.70 16.55 -7.91
C PHE A 7 -9.09 17.01 -6.59
N LEU A 8 -7.77 16.91 -6.44
CA LEU A 8 -7.04 17.68 -5.42
C LEU A 8 -6.32 18.83 -6.13
N LEU A 9 -6.79 20.05 -5.87
CA LEU A 9 -6.39 21.27 -6.56
C LEU A 9 -5.41 22.04 -5.67
N LEU A 10 -4.17 22.20 -6.12
CA LEU A 10 -3.20 23.14 -5.54
C LEU A 10 -2.52 23.89 -6.70
N LEU A 11 -2.95 25.14 -6.90
CA LEU A 11 -2.30 26.13 -7.77
C LEU A 11 -1.03 26.68 -7.08
N PRO A 12 0.00 27.07 -7.85
CA PRO A 12 0.12 28.50 -8.14
C PRO A 12 0.47 28.87 -9.60
N VAL A 13 -0.16 29.98 -9.98
CA VAL A 13 0.09 31.06 -10.95
C VAL A 13 1.43 31.12 -11.74
N ALA A 14 1.23 31.23 -13.06
CA ALA A 14 1.90 32.02 -14.13
C ALA A 14 3.32 31.72 -14.65
N GLY A 15 3.36 31.46 -15.97
CA GLY A 15 4.50 31.69 -16.86
C GLY A 15 4.15 31.34 -18.31
N SER A 16 3.75 32.33 -19.12
CA SER A 16 3.39 32.20 -20.54
C SER A 16 4.60 32.00 -21.44
N ALA A 17 4.50 31.11 -22.44
CA ALA A 17 4.97 31.37 -23.81
C ALA A 17 4.37 30.37 -24.83
N ARG A 18 3.88 30.95 -25.92
CA ARG A 18 3.44 30.42 -27.24
C ARG A 18 4.36 29.33 -27.81
N GLY A 19 4.00 28.44 -28.74
CA GLY A 19 2.86 28.28 -29.65
C GLY A 19 3.25 27.26 -30.75
N ALA A 20 2.24 26.64 -31.39
CA ALA A 20 2.19 25.93 -32.69
C ALA A 20 3.41 25.14 -33.22
N ASP A 21 3.24 23.86 -33.53
CA ASP A 21 2.84 23.43 -34.90
C ASP A 21 2.49 21.94 -34.95
N GLU A 22 1.57 21.60 -35.85
CA GLU A 22 1.03 20.27 -36.13
C GLU A 22 1.68 19.75 -37.42
N ALA A 23 2.28 18.55 -37.41
CA ALA A 23 2.64 17.85 -38.64
C ALA A 23 2.59 16.32 -38.44
N ALA A 24 1.90 15.66 -39.36
CA ALA A 24 1.52 14.25 -39.33
C ALA A 24 2.65 13.26 -39.70
N ALA A 25 2.42 12.00 -39.30
CA ALA A 25 3.18 10.75 -39.52
C ALA A 25 3.50 10.44 -41.01
N PRO A 26 4.36 9.44 -41.40
CA PRO A 26 4.54 8.14 -40.73
C PRO A 26 5.97 7.53 -40.77
N GLY A 27 6.25 6.63 -39.84
CA GLY A 27 7.43 5.77 -39.90
C GLY A 27 7.28 4.59 -38.96
N SER A 28 7.13 3.39 -39.51
CA SER A 28 7.09 2.11 -38.80
C SER A 28 8.43 1.82 -38.14
N GLY A 29 8.73 2.49 -37.03
CA GLY A 29 9.81 2.15 -36.12
C GLY A 29 9.22 1.40 -34.96
N ARG A 30 9.32 0.07 -34.93
CA ARG A 30 9.27 -0.64 -33.66
C ARG A 30 10.48 -0.11 -32.88
N ALA A 31 10.22 0.88 -32.03
CA ALA A 31 11.24 1.54 -31.24
C ALA A 31 12.11 0.47 -30.59
N ASP A 32 13.42 0.73 -30.59
CA ASP A 32 14.43 -0.04 -29.89
C ASP A 32 14.06 -0.03 -28.39
N ARG A 33 13.14 -0.91 -28.01
CA ARG A 33 12.66 -1.04 -26.63
C ARG A 33 13.73 -1.84 -25.91
N PRO A 34 14.35 -1.32 -24.85
CA PRO A 34 15.32 -2.10 -24.10
C PRO A 34 14.66 -3.40 -23.65
N ASN A 35 15.31 -4.53 -23.95
CA ASN A 35 14.95 -5.82 -23.36
C ASN A 35 15.33 -5.76 -21.87
N ILE A 36 14.43 -5.22 -21.06
CA ILE A 36 14.59 -5.18 -19.60
C ILE A 36 14.28 -6.59 -19.09
N LEU A 37 15.32 -7.31 -18.64
CA LEU A 37 15.16 -8.50 -17.82
C LEU A 37 14.89 -8.05 -16.39
N TRP A 38 13.64 -8.09 -15.97
CA TRP A 38 13.24 -7.89 -14.58
C TRP A 38 13.30 -9.24 -13.87
N ILE A 39 14.24 -9.40 -12.93
CA ILE A 39 14.24 -10.53 -12.00
C ILE A 39 13.53 -10.06 -10.73
N THR A 40 12.30 -10.52 -10.52
CA THR A 40 11.66 -10.44 -9.21
C THR A 40 12.11 -11.65 -8.38
N SER A 41 12.54 -11.41 -7.14
CA SER A 41 12.68 -12.46 -6.13
C SER A 41 11.70 -12.12 -5.04
N GLU A 42 10.46 -12.56 -5.21
CA GLU A 42 9.45 -12.52 -4.14
C GLU A 42 9.68 -13.69 -3.17
N ASP A 43 9.03 -13.62 -2.00
CA ASP A 43 9.12 -14.64 -0.96
C ASP A 43 10.54 -14.93 -0.45
N ASN A 44 11.38 -13.90 -0.36
CA ASN A 44 12.59 -13.94 0.46
C ASN A 44 12.20 -13.94 1.95
N SER A 45 11.67 -15.08 2.35
CA SER A 45 11.48 -15.45 3.74
C SER A 45 12.82 -15.30 4.48
N PRO A 46 12.83 -14.76 5.71
CA PRO A 46 14.02 -14.77 6.55
C PRO A 46 14.52 -16.20 6.85
N TYR A 47 13.75 -17.23 6.50
CA TYR A 47 14.10 -18.64 6.61
C TYR A 47 14.81 -19.22 5.37
N LEU A 48 14.92 -18.47 4.25
CA LEU A 48 15.74 -18.83 3.08
C LEU A 48 17.18 -18.33 3.30
N GLY A 49 18.00 -19.20 3.90
CA GLY A 49 19.26 -18.87 4.58
C GLY A 49 20.47 -18.43 3.75
N PHE A 50 20.34 -17.46 2.84
CA PHE A 50 21.48 -16.94 2.06
C PHE A 50 21.79 -15.45 2.28
N GLN A 51 20.90 -14.68 2.92
CA GLN A 51 21.15 -13.29 3.35
C GLN A 51 20.55 -13.04 4.74
N VAL A 52 21.22 -13.56 5.77
CA VAL A 52 20.65 -13.65 7.13
C VAL A 52 21.02 -12.46 8.03
N LYS A 53 21.77 -11.47 7.52
CA LYS A 53 22.11 -10.27 8.29
C LYS A 53 21.33 -9.07 7.76
N ASN A 54 20.18 -8.79 8.39
CA ASN A 54 19.44 -7.57 8.15
C ASN A 54 20.26 -6.36 8.66
N LEU A 55 20.53 -5.40 7.78
CA LEU A 55 21.30 -4.19 8.06
C LEU A 55 20.45 -2.92 8.03
N ILE A 56 19.12 -3.05 7.90
CA ILE A 56 18.23 -1.90 7.66
C ILE A 56 18.23 -0.89 8.81
N ASP A 57 18.46 -1.36 10.04
CA ASP A 57 18.47 -0.56 11.27
C ASP A 57 19.89 -0.26 11.79
N ASP A 58 20.93 -0.71 11.09
CA ASP A 58 22.31 -0.45 11.50
C ASP A 58 22.66 1.02 11.19
N PRO A 59 22.99 1.85 12.21
CA PRO A 59 23.21 3.28 12.04
C PRO A 59 24.30 3.62 11.01
N GLN A 60 25.28 2.74 10.81
CA GLN A 60 26.35 2.96 9.83
C GLN A 60 25.83 3.05 8.39
N TYR A 61 24.65 2.49 8.11
CA TYR A 61 24.05 2.47 6.77
C TYR A 61 22.85 3.43 6.64
N ALA A 62 22.56 4.26 7.64
CA ALA A 62 21.40 5.14 7.64
C ALA A 62 21.34 6.07 6.40
N GLU A 63 22.48 6.64 5.99
CA GLU A 63 22.56 7.47 4.77
C GLU A 63 22.32 6.67 3.50
N VAL A 64 22.84 5.45 3.43
CA VAL A 64 22.65 4.55 2.28
C VAL A 64 21.18 4.17 2.14
N VAL A 65 20.54 3.80 3.25
CA VAL A 65 19.10 3.50 3.31
C VAL A 65 18.28 4.72 2.89
N GLY A 66 18.61 5.91 3.40
CA GLY A 66 17.94 7.16 3.02
C GLY A 66 18.03 7.44 1.52
N ARG A 67 19.23 7.27 0.93
CA ARG A 67 19.44 7.42 -0.52
C ARG A 67 18.65 6.38 -1.32
N MET A 68 18.71 5.11 -0.94
CA MET A 68 17.99 4.03 -1.64
C MET A 68 16.48 4.23 -1.60
N ARG A 69 15.91 4.57 -0.43
CA ARG A 69 14.48 4.89 -0.28
C ARG A 69 14.07 6.06 -1.18
N LYS A 70 14.87 7.13 -1.20
CA LYS A 70 14.61 8.31 -2.04
C LYS A 70 14.63 7.96 -3.53
N THR A 71 15.65 7.23 -3.99
CA THR A 71 15.77 6.81 -5.39
C THR A 71 14.64 5.87 -5.79
N LEU A 72 14.33 4.86 -4.97
CA LEU A 72 13.24 3.93 -5.22
C LEU A 72 11.91 4.67 -5.35
N ARG A 73 11.58 5.53 -4.37
CA ARG A 73 10.36 6.34 -4.42
C ARG A 73 10.27 7.17 -5.70
N ALA A 74 11.35 7.84 -6.08
CA ALA A 74 11.37 8.66 -7.29
C ALA A 74 11.11 7.83 -8.56
N GLU A 75 11.73 6.65 -8.67
CA GLU A 75 11.52 5.77 -9.82
C GLU A 75 10.10 5.17 -9.84
N MET A 76 9.55 4.75 -8.70
CA MET A 76 8.18 4.23 -8.62
C MET A 76 7.13 5.29 -9.03
N VAL A 77 7.33 6.55 -8.59
CA VAL A 77 6.45 7.66 -8.99
C VAL A 77 6.58 7.96 -10.48
N LYS A 78 7.82 8.04 -10.98
CA LYS A 78 8.11 8.35 -12.38
C LYS A 78 7.60 7.27 -13.33
N SER A 79 7.78 6.00 -13.00
CA SER A 79 7.31 4.86 -13.80
C SER A 79 5.80 4.65 -13.67
N ARG A 80 5.19 5.24 -12.64
CA ARG A 80 3.80 5.02 -12.24
C ARG A 80 3.56 3.55 -11.93
N ASP A 81 4.41 3.03 -11.05
CA ASP A 81 4.58 1.62 -10.75
C ASP A 81 3.27 0.94 -10.35
N THR A 82 2.82 0.00 -11.18
CA THR A 82 1.59 -0.78 -10.94
C THR A 82 1.74 -1.74 -9.76
N GLY A 83 2.97 -2.05 -9.32
CA GLY A 83 3.22 -2.85 -8.12
C GLY A 83 2.75 -2.16 -6.82
N LEU A 84 2.40 -0.87 -6.88
CA LEU A 84 1.76 -0.14 -5.79
C LEU A 84 0.27 -0.48 -5.61
N VAL A 85 -0.34 -1.15 -6.59
CA VAL A 85 -1.75 -1.51 -6.55
C VAL A 85 -1.88 -2.94 -6.01
N PRO A 86 -2.68 -3.17 -4.96
CA PRO A 86 -2.95 -4.52 -4.45
C PRO A 86 -3.47 -5.44 -5.57
N GLU A 87 -2.95 -6.67 -5.61
CA GLU A 87 -3.23 -7.62 -6.70
C GLU A 87 -4.74 -7.87 -6.89
N GLY A 88 -5.48 -8.01 -5.78
CA GLY A 88 -6.94 -8.19 -5.80
C GLY A 88 -7.71 -7.01 -6.40
N MET A 89 -7.13 -5.80 -6.41
CA MET A 89 -7.74 -4.61 -7.00
C MET A 89 -7.42 -4.47 -8.49
N CYS A 90 -6.33 -5.08 -8.98
CA CYS A 90 -5.84 -4.87 -10.34
C CYS A 90 -6.92 -5.15 -11.41
N SER A 91 -7.62 -6.27 -11.30
CA SER A 91 -8.67 -6.64 -12.27
C SER A 91 -9.86 -5.67 -12.24
N ALA A 92 -10.26 -5.24 -11.04
CA ALA A 92 -11.39 -4.32 -10.87
C ALA A 92 -11.07 -2.92 -11.39
N LEU A 93 -9.85 -2.44 -11.14
CA LEU A 93 -9.39 -1.12 -11.59
C LEU A 93 -9.16 -1.09 -13.09
N ALA A 94 -8.43 -2.06 -13.64
CA ALA A 94 -8.12 -2.09 -15.08
C ALA A 94 -9.37 -2.30 -15.96
N GLY A 95 -10.41 -2.96 -15.43
CA GLY A 95 -11.64 -3.23 -16.16
C GLY A 95 -11.38 -4.07 -17.41
N LYS A 96 -11.57 -3.48 -18.60
CA LYS A 96 -11.29 -4.15 -19.89
C LYS A 96 -9.87 -3.88 -20.43
N GLY A 97 -9.14 -2.96 -19.82
CA GLY A 97 -7.78 -2.59 -20.22
C GLY A 97 -6.72 -3.31 -19.40
N THR A 98 -5.48 -2.84 -19.53
CA THR A 98 -4.35 -3.32 -18.72
C THR A 98 -4.06 -2.36 -17.56
N MET A 99 -3.46 -2.87 -16.49
CA MET A 99 -2.96 -2.02 -15.40
C MET A 99 -1.94 -0.99 -15.89
N TYR A 100 -1.13 -1.34 -16.89
CA TYR A 100 -0.19 -0.40 -17.51
C TYR A 100 -0.91 0.80 -18.15
N GLU A 101 -1.95 0.55 -18.93
CA GLU A 101 -2.73 1.63 -19.57
C GLU A 101 -3.45 2.49 -18.54
N LEU A 102 -4.03 1.88 -17.51
CA LEU A 102 -4.64 2.60 -16.39
C LEU A 102 -3.61 3.48 -15.68
N ALA A 103 -2.45 2.92 -15.36
CA ALA A 103 -1.37 3.64 -14.69
C ALA A 103 -0.94 4.84 -15.52
N GLN A 104 -0.51 4.63 -16.77
CA GLN A 104 -0.03 5.70 -17.66
C GLN A 104 -1.12 6.73 -17.99
N GLY A 105 -2.39 6.33 -17.99
CA GLY A 105 -3.55 7.19 -18.21
C GLY A 105 -3.97 8.05 -17.00
N GLY A 106 -3.25 7.98 -15.88
CA GLY A 106 -3.58 8.78 -14.69
C GLY A 106 -4.58 8.11 -13.73
N GLY A 107 -4.82 6.80 -13.87
CA GLY A 107 -5.87 6.08 -13.13
C GLY A 107 -5.62 5.89 -11.63
N PHE A 108 -4.43 6.23 -11.13
CA PHE A 108 -4.14 6.38 -9.71
C PHE A 108 -2.98 7.36 -9.50
N ASP A 109 -2.76 7.80 -8.26
CA ASP A 109 -1.63 8.65 -7.89
C ASP A 109 -0.55 7.83 -7.13
N PRO A 110 0.56 7.46 -7.78
CA PRO A 110 1.66 6.74 -7.14
C PRO A 110 2.26 7.48 -5.94
N ALA A 111 2.34 8.82 -6.01
CA ALA A 111 2.95 9.61 -4.94
C ALA A 111 2.07 9.57 -3.69
N GLY A 112 0.76 9.78 -3.85
CA GLY A 112 -0.24 9.65 -2.80
C GLY A 112 -0.30 8.25 -2.20
N VAL A 113 -0.27 7.18 -3.02
CA VAL A 113 -0.23 5.80 -2.50
C VAL A 113 1.03 5.57 -1.66
N LEU A 114 2.19 6.02 -2.15
CA LEU A 114 3.45 5.93 -1.41
C LEU A 114 3.46 6.81 -0.15
N ASP A 115 2.77 7.94 -0.12
CA ASP A 115 2.64 8.78 1.08
C ASP A 115 1.74 8.15 2.12
N VAL A 116 0.62 7.54 1.74
CA VAL A 116 -0.22 6.77 2.66
C VAL A 116 0.56 5.56 3.20
N ALA A 117 1.25 4.82 2.35
CA ALA A 117 2.06 3.67 2.75
C ALA A 117 3.25 4.07 3.63
N ALA A 118 3.97 5.15 3.28
CA ALA A 118 5.07 5.67 4.09
C ALA A 118 4.58 6.22 5.42
N THR A 119 3.42 6.87 5.45
CA THR A 119 2.77 7.30 6.69
C THR A 119 2.49 6.07 7.55
N ALA A 120 1.84 5.04 7.00
CA ALA A 120 1.57 3.79 7.72
C ALA A 120 2.83 3.09 8.26
N PHE A 121 3.94 3.13 7.51
CA PHE A 121 5.22 2.59 7.94
C PHE A 121 5.93 3.45 9.01
N LEU A 122 5.82 4.78 8.93
CA LEU A 122 6.39 5.72 9.90
C LEU A 122 5.68 5.68 11.27
N VAL A 123 4.45 5.19 11.32
CA VAL A 123 3.68 5.11 12.58
C VAL A 123 4.13 3.95 13.50
N ALA A 124 5.29 3.35 13.25
CA ALA A 124 5.96 2.46 14.21
C ALA A 124 6.47 3.19 15.48
N GLY A 125 6.25 4.51 15.64
CA GLY A 125 6.66 5.24 16.84
C GLY A 125 5.83 6.47 17.23
N ASP A 126 5.27 7.23 16.26
CA ASP A 126 4.35 8.36 16.52
C ASP A 126 3.64 8.77 15.20
N ALA A 127 2.31 8.89 15.20
CA ALA A 127 1.57 9.37 14.01
C ALA A 127 1.77 10.87 13.76
N GLY A 128 2.25 11.61 14.78
CA GLY A 128 2.54 13.04 14.69
C GLY A 128 1.40 13.85 14.01
N PRO A 129 1.72 14.78 13.09
CA PRO A 129 0.71 15.61 12.43
C PRO A 129 -0.20 14.84 11.46
N ALA A 130 0.18 13.65 11.00
CA ALA A 130 -0.59 12.85 10.03
C ALA A 130 -1.75 12.08 10.69
N ALA A 131 -1.84 12.06 12.02
CA ALA A 131 -2.91 11.35 12.74
C ALA A 131 -4.32 11.82 12.33
N GLY A 132 -4.48 13.11 12.01
CA GLY A 132 -5.76 13.66 11.54
C GLY A 132 -6.14 13.15 10.15
N ASP A 133 -5.19 13.15 9.22
CA ASP A 133 -5.40 12.68 7.85
C ASP A 133 -5.67 11.18 7.83
N LEU A 134 -4.96 10.38 8.64
CA LEU A 134 -5.21 8.96 8.79
C LEU A 134 -6.60 8.66 9.39
N ALA A 135 -7.06 9.47 10.34
CA ALA A 135 -8.39 9.29 10.93
C ALA A 135 -9.50 9.51 9.89
N ALA A 136 -9.32 10.42 8.94
CA ALA A 136 -10.26 10.60 7.83
C ALA A 136 -10.31 9.37 6.90
N LEU A 137 -9.17 8.73 6.67
CA LEU A 137 -9.05 7.54 5.81
C LEU A 137 -9.72 6.28 6.40
N LEU A 138 -10.07 6.26 7.68
CA LEU A 138 -10.86 5.17 8.27
C LEU A 138 -12.26 5.03 7.64
N ALA A 139 -12.75 6.09 6.99
CA ALA A 139 -14.03 6.10 6.28
C ALA A 139 -13.90 6.02 4.74
N ASP A 140 -12.69 5.77 4.21
CA ASP A 140 -12.44 5.74 2.77
C ASP A 140 -13.33 4.72 2.06
N PRO A 141 -13.86 4.96 0.85
CA PRO A 141 -14.64 3.95 0.13
C PRO A 141 -13.91 2.62 -0.12
N VAL A 142 -12.57 2.62 -0.17
CA VAL A 142 -11.74 1.43 -0.40
C VAL A 142 -11.35 0.78 0.93
N LEU A 143 -11.69 -0.49 1.11
CA LEU A 143 -11.46 -1.21 2.38
C LEU A 143 -9.96 -1.41 2.67
N ASP A 144 -9.13 -1.63 1.66
CA ASP A 144 -7.67 -1.71 1.85
C ASP A 144 -7.07 -0.40 2.37
N VAL A 145 -7.58 0.75 1.92
CA VAL A 145 -7.16 2.06 2.43
C VAL A 145 -7.55 2.21 3.91
N ARG A 146 -8.76 1.77 4.28
CA ARG A 146 -9.18 1.72 5.69
C ARG A 146 -8.26 0.84 6.52
N THR A 147 -7.91 -0.34 6.02
CA THR A 147 -7.03 -1.30 6.72
C THR A 147 -5.67 -0.71 7.00
N VAL A 148 -5.04 -0.10 5.98
CA VAL A 148 -3.73 0.55 6.12
C VAL A 148 -3.80 1.74 7.10
N ALA A 149 -4.84 2.56 7.02
CA ALA A 149 -5.04 3.68 7.94
C ALA A 149 -5.28 3.20 9.38
N ALA A 150 -6.06 2.14 9.56
CA ALA A 150 -6.30 1.52 10.86
C ALA A 150 -5.02 0.91 11.45
N GLU A 151 -4.24 0.16 10.66
CA GLU A 151 -2.96 -0.40 11.12
C GLU A 151 -2.01 0.70 11.59
N ALA A 152 -1.88 1.77 10.80
CA ALA A 152 -1.09 2.94 11.13
C ALA A 152 -1.53 3.55 12.47
N LEU A 153 -2.82 3.89 12.60
CA LEU A 153 -3.36 4.50 13.81
C LEU A 153 -3.20 3.62 15.05
N GLY A 154 -3.40 2.31 14.92
CA GLY A 154 -3.21 1.38 16.04
C GLY A 154 -1.77 1.34 16.54
N ARG A 155 -0.79 1.32 15.62
CA ARG A 155 0.64 1.42 15.97
C ARG A 155 1.00 2.77 16.61
N ALA A 156 0.26 3.83 16.30
CA ALA A 156 0.36 5.14 16.96
C ALA A 156 -0.26 5.21 18.37
N GLY A 157 -0.79 4.09 18.88
CA GLY A 157 -1.52 4.05 20.14
C GLY A 157 -2.99 4.46 20.04
N LYS A 158 -3.55 4.65 18.84
CA LYS A 158 -4.98 4.91 18.60
C LYS A 158 -5.76 3.61 18.29
N LYS A 159 -5.42 2.53 18.99
CA LYS A 159 -6.00 1.19 18.75
C LYS A 159 -7.53 1.15 18.89
N ASP A 160 -8.11 1.97 19.76
CA ASP A 160 -9.56 2.02 19.99
C ASP A 160 -10.33 2.52 18.76
N ALA A 161 -9.69 3.34 17.91
CA ALA A 161 -10.25 3.77 16.62
C ALA A 161 -9.97 2.74 15.50
N ALA A 162 -8.81 2.08 15.56
CA ALA A 162 -8.36 1.14 14.53
C ALA A 162 -9.11 -0.21 14.56
N ILE A 163 -9.23 -0.82 15.74
CA ILE A 163 -9.77 -2.19 15.88
C ILE A 163 -11.19 -2.33 15.31
N PRO A 164 -12.14 -1.42 15.59
CA PRO A 164 -13.49 -1.54 15.02
C PRO A 164 -13.50 -1.54 13.50
N VAL A 165 -12.62 -0.76 12.86
CA VAL A 165 -12.51 -0.65 11.40
C VAL A 165 -11.94 -1.94 10.81
N LEU A 166 -10.89 -2.50 11.42
CA LEU A 166 -10.35 -3.81 11.01
C LEU A 166 -11.43 -4.89 11.12
N LEU A 167 -12.19 -4.93 12.22
CA LEU A 167 -13.26 -5.91 12.40
C LEU A 167 -14.43 -5.73 11.42
N ASP A 168 -14.70 -4.51 10.97
CA ASP A 168 -15.66 -4.23 9.91
C ASP A 168 -15.16 -4.80 8.57
N VAL A 169 -13.93 -4.48 8.18
CA VAL A 169 -13.30 -4.98 6.94
C VAL A 169 -13.28 -6.51 6.90
N ILE A 170 -12.97 -7.18 8.01
CA ILE A 170 -12.98 -8.65 8.10
C ILE A 170 -14.37 -9.23 7.82
N LYS A 171 -15.45 -8.51 8.18
CA LYS A 171 -16.83 -8.96 8.00
C LYS A 171 -17.39 -8.63 6.63
N THR A 172 -17.05 -7.46 6.08
CA THR A 172 -17.68 -6.92 4.87
C THR A 172 -16.83 -7.09 3.62
N GLY A 173 -15.52 -7.22 3.77
CA GLY A 173 -14.57 -7.31 2.67
C GLY A 173 -14.57 -8.66 1.97
N ASN A 174 -13.95 -8.68 0.80
CA ASN A 174 -13.60 -9.91 0.10
C ASN A 174 -12.48 -10.66 0.86
N GLU A 175 -12.11 -11.83 0.36
CA GLU A 175 -11.12 -12.69 1.01
C GLU A 175 -9.75 -12.02 1.21
N HIS A 176 -9.26 -11.26 0.23
CA HIS A 176 -7.98 -10.57 0.31
C HIS A 176 -8.03 -9.38 1.29
N GLU A 177 -9.12 -8.60 1.27
CA GLU A 177 -9.32 -7.47 2.19
C GLU A 177 -9.45 -7.96 3.64
N ALA A 178 -10.20 -9.05 3.86
CA ALA A 178 -10.33 -9.67 5.17
C ALA A 178 -8.98 -10.23 5.66
N LEU A 179 -8.19 -10.85 4.77
CA LEU A 179 -6.86 -11.37 5.08
C LEU A 179 -5.91 -10.25 5.51
N ALA A 180 -5.91 -9.13 4.80
CA ALA A 180 -5.11 -7.96 5.14
C ALA A 180 -5.48 -7.41 6.53
N ALA A 181 -6.78 -7.29 6.82
CA ALA A 181 -7.25 -6.82 8.12
C ALA A 181 -6.95 -7.79 9.28
N ILE A 182 -7.01 -9.12 9.05
CA ILE A 182 -6.58 -10.13 10.03
C ILE A 182 -5.07 -10.03 10.28
N THR A 183 -4.28 -9.84 9.22
CA THR A 183 -2.82 -9.69 9.32
C THR A 183 -2.46 -8.44 10.14
N ALA A 184 -3.16 -7.32 9.93
CA ALA A 184 -2.99 -6.12 10.74
C ALA A 184 -3.30 -6.37 12.23
N LEU A 185 -4.35 -7.13 12.53
CA LEU A 185 -4.71 -7.51 13.91
C LEU A 185 -3.69 -8.47 14.54
N GLU A 186 -3.17 -9.44 13.77
CA GLU A 186 -2.05 -10.30 14.20
C GLU A 186 -0.81 -9.45 14.51
N ASN A 187 -0.49 -8.48 13.65
CA ASN A 187 0.62 -7.57 13.86
C ASN A 187 0.46 -6.74 15.14
N PHE A 188 -0.76 -6.30 15.46
CA PHE A 188 -1.04 -5.66 16.75
C PHE A 188 -0.75 -6.59 17.92
N ALA A 189 -1.11 -7.86 17.80
CA ALA A 189 -0.86 -8.84 18.84
C ALA A 189 0.64 -9.11 19.04
N ARG A 190 1.37 -9.34 17.95
CA ARG A 190 2.84 -9.56 17.97
C ARG A 190 3.59 -8.32 18.47
N GLY A 191 3.09 -7.14 18.18
CA GLY A 191 3.64 -5.86 18.63
C GLY A 191 3.25 -5.47 20.06
N GLY A 192 2.45 -6.27 20.77
CA GLY A 192 2.01 -5.99 22.14
C GLY A 192 0.98 -4.86 22.27
N ILE A 193 0.39 -4.41 21.16
CA ILE A 193 -0.67 -3.39 21.15
C ILE A 193 -1.97 -3.95 21.75
N VAL A 194 -2.25 -5.23 21.46
CA VAL A 194 -3.31 -6.04 22.06
C VAL A 194 -2.73 -7.40 22.48
N PRO A 195 -3.25 -8.05 23.52
CA PRO A 195 -2.92 -9.46 23.79
C PRO A 195 -3.38 -10.38 22.64
N MET A 196 -2.61 -11.41 22.32
CA MET A 196 -2.97 -12.40 21.27
C MET A 196 -4.33 -13.07 21.54
N ALA A 197 -4.62 -13.37 22.80
CA ALA A 197 -5.90 -13.94 23.21
C ALA A 197 -7.08 -13.01 22.87
N ASP A 198 -6.91 -11.70 23.08
CA ASP A 198 -7.94 -10.71 22.80
C ASP A 198 -8.14 -10.54 21.28
N ALA A 199 -7.04 -10.48 20.51
CA ALA A 199 -7.10 -10.47 19.05
C ALA A 199 -7.89 -11.67 18.51
N LEU A 200 -7.62 -12.87 19.00
CA LEU A 200 -8.34 -14.09 18.63
C LEU A 200 -9.83 -14.05 19.04
N ALA A 201 -10.15 -13.51 20.21
CA ALA A 201 -11.51 -13.41 20.72
C ALA A 201 -12.38 -12.40 19.94
N MET A 202 -11.76 -11.37 19.35
CA MET A 202 -12.44 -10.35 18.55
C MET A 202 -12.81 -10.83 17.14
N LEU A 203 -12.09 -11.84 16.62
CA LEU A 203 -12.33 -12.37 15.28
C LEU A 203 -13.74 -12.97 15.15
N PRO A 204 -14.39 -12.81 13.99
CA PRO A 204 -15.67 -13.47 13.74
C PRO A 204 -15.51 -14.99 13.75
N LYS A 205 -16.58 -15.71 14.12
CA LYS A 205 -16.58 -17.19 14.20
C LYS A 205 -16.20 -17.86 12.88
N LYS A 206 -16.48 -17.20 11.75
CA LYS A 206 -16.16 -17.66 10.41
C LYS A 206 -15.42 -16.54 9.69
N VAL A 207 -14.28 -16.87 9.10
CA VAL A 207 -13.48 -15.98 8.26
C VAL A 207 -13.49 -16.50 6.81
N PRO A 208 -13.30 -15.64 5.79
CA PRO A 208 -13.34 -16.08 4.39
C PRO A 208 -12.12 -16.92 3.99
N GLY A 209 -12.36 -18.04 3.29
CA GLY A 209 -11.33 -18.80 2.55
C GLY A 209 -10.01 -19.04 3.30
N ASP A 210 -8.91 -18.62 2.68
CA ASP A 210 -7.53 -18.81 3.14
C ASP A 210 -7.19 -18.05 4.44
N CYS A 211 -8.08 -17.17 4.91
CA CYS A 211 -7.92 -16.49 6.20
C CYS A 211 -7.84 -17.47 7.37
N GLU A 212 -8.48 -18.65 7.27
CA GLU A 212 -8.44 -19.68 8.32
C GLU A 212 -7.01 -20.14 8.63
N ARG A 213 -6.12 -20.14 7.62
CA ARG A 213 -4.72 -20.50 7.79
C ARG A 213 -3.99 -19.52 8.71
N VAL A 214 -4.22 -18.22 8.53
CA VAL A 214 -3.61 -17.17 9.36
C VAL A 214 -4.17 -17.24 10.78
N VAL A 215 -5.49 -17.36 10.93
CA VAL A 215 -6.11 -17.53 12.25
C VAL A 215 -5.62 -18.81 12.95
N GLY A 216 -5.37 -19.88 12.20
CA GLY A 216 -4.74 -21.10 12.70
C GLY A 216 -3.33 -20.85 13.23
N ALA A 217 -2.50 -20.13 12.48
CA ALA A 217 -1.16 -19.74 12.90
C ALA A 217 -1.17 -18.83 14.13
N MET A 218 -2.14 -17.90 14.24
CA MET A 218 -2.27 -17.06 15.43
C MET A 218 -2.45 -17.86 16.73
N LYS A 219 -3.14 -19.00 16.67
CA LYS A 219 -3.40 -19.88 17.83
C LYS A 219 -2.17 -20.68 18.29
N THR A 220 -1.15 -20.80 17.44
CA THR A 220 0.07 -21.55 17.77
C THR A 220 1.19 -20.66 18.31
N ILE A 221 0.99 -19.33 18.30
CA ILE A 221 1.92 -18.37 18.87
C ILE A 221 1.71 -18.35 20.40
N PRO A 222 2.77 -18.55 21.19
CA PRO A 222 2.69 -18.55 22.64
C PRO A 222 2.35 -17.18 23.24
#